data_AF-A0A6V7ID84-F1
#
_entry.id   AF-A0A6V7ID84-F1
#
_cell.length_a   1.000
_cell.length_b   1.000
_cell.length_c   1.000
_cell.angle_alpha   90.00
_cell.angle_beta   90.00
_cell.angle_gamma   90.00
#
_symmetry.space_group_name_H-M   'P 1'
#
loop_
_entity.id
_entity.type
_entity.pdbx_description
1 polymer ?
#
loop_
_entity_poly.entity_id
_entity_poly.type
_entity_poly.pdbx_seq_one_letter_code
_entity_poly.pdbx_strand_id
1 'polypeptide(L)'
;LFISYSGGNLNAEEAEYQFCRNNLKPYGHFFLALLLNLMIYPVIAHQWTPQSEFTIIAFVLTVTTLYNFAWQDSSKFPDFLALFSFAVHVLAKYPYETDMVVAQTWRFLDIRVPTFASYVVGNGIEFCLNFRVVFYLLIPAVFARMGARDGWRGTYKILIPHCVTLSWWQIAILSSQGATWYGLIRGALALVGMVLFLPLAGLASVLLPIIAAAKYLSDSDLAMRIVITTVVGGMPFLASWYLRKIQSSRFNWIITYLQLIIGILAGLFLCWPVLTDYKANEANVISHPISTLTWEQYQNHCHQPAWEELSSKAQVQIECAHLEGVPISWEGYVTNIRVKTIENNIVNFLNKLPEPIESQLRCVFGEPANEEICRNVDPSRKETCELIAKMHKKRDKCQLQHWNRYEFEINVKMKNGLWGSNTEIVLLGDHSFMNFSLNIYPGDKIHFSGVLSNEGSEREALLGGARPHVHLEEVGCLVCHNIHLKLCKRQPRYRITMSLITKTLILGAKTVLNFLLNPLVVFK
;
A
#
# COMPACT_ATOMS: atom_id res chain seq x y z
N LEU A 1 -37.44 34.55 -10.23
CA LEU A 1 -36.72 35.48 -11.14
C LEU A 1 -36.66 34.95 -12.58
N PHE A 2 -36.17 33.74 -12.85
CA PHE A 2 -36.23 33.16 -14.22
C PHE A 2 -37.66 32.82 -14.68
N ILE A 3 -38.51 32.32 -13.79
CA ILE A 3 -39.92 32.00 -14.10
C ILE A 3 -40.70 33.27 -14.46
N SER A 4 -40.48 34.37 -13.73
CA SER A 4 -41.13 35.68 -13.99
C SER A 4 -40.68 36.35 -15.28
N TYR A 5 -39.46 36.09 -15.76
CA TYR A 5 -38.96 36.61 -17.05
C TYR A 5 -39.42 35.80 -18.27
N SER A 6 -39.87 34.55 -18.07
CA SER A 6 -40.25 33.63 -19.15
C SER A 6 -41.70 33.73 -19.63
N GLY A 7 -42.49 34.64 -19.06
CA GLY A 7 -43.94 34.70 -19.33
C GLY A 7 -44.72 33.47 -18.84
N GLY A 8 -44.19 32.72 -17.87
CA GLY A 8 -44.84 31.52 -17.32
C GLY A 8 -44.65 30.24 -18.15
N ASN A 9 -43.87 30.29 -19.24
CA ASN A 9 -43.64 29.14 -20.13
C ASN A 9 -42.40 28.29 -19.77
N LEU A 10 -41.63 28.67 -18.76
CA LEU A 10 -40.49 27.87 -18.30
C LEU A 10 -40.96 26.74 -17.38
N ASN A 11 -40.90 25.51 -17.89
CA ASN A 11 -41.21 24.32 -17.11
C ASN A 11 -40.02 24.01 -16.18
N ALA A 12 -40.10 24.48 -14.92
CA ALA A 12 -39.02 24.37 -13.94
C ALA A 12 -38.60 22.91 -13.68
N GLU A 13 -39.57 21.99 -13.72
CA GLU A 13 -39.33 20.55 -13.50
C GLU A 13 -38.47 19.92 -14.61
N GLU A 14 -38.65 20.38 -15.85
CA GLU A 14 -37.87 19.93 -17.01
C GLU A 14 -36.45 20.47 -16.97
N ALA A 15 -36.28 21.74 -16.59
CA ALA A 15 -34.96 22.34 -16.43
C ALA A 15 -34.15 21.64 -15.33
N GLU A 16 -34.80 21.32 -14.21
CA GLU A 16 -34.17 20.54 -13.13
C GLU A 16 -33.79 19.13 -13.58
N TYR A 17 -34.68 18.44 -14.31
CA TYR A 17 -34.39 17.11 -14.86
C TYR A 17 -33.16 17.14 -15.77
N GLN A 18 -33.08 18.11 -16.69
CA GLN A 18 -31.95 18.26 -17.60
C GLN A 18 -30.65 18.58 -16.86
N PHE A 19 -30.72 19.43 -15.82
CA PHE A 19 -29.57 19.74 -14.98
C PHE A 19 -29.05 18.52 -14.23
N CYS A 20 -29.94 17.77 -13.56
CA CYS A 20 -29.57 16.55 -12.84
C CYS A 20 -28.97 15.50 -13.78
N ARG A 21 -29.57 15.30 -14.96
CA ARG A 21 -29.09 14.35 -15.96
C ARG A 21 -27.70 14.72 -16.48
N ASN A 22 -27.44 16.01 -16.73
CA ASN A 22 -26.15 16.46 -17.26
C ASN A 22 -25.05 16.47 -16.19
N ASN A 23 -25.39 16.57 -14.90
CA ASN A 23 -24.44 16.64 -13.78
C ASN A 23 -24.30 15.31 -13.00
N LEU A 24 -24.36 14.16 -13.68
CA LEU A 24 -24.19 12.84 -13.05
C LEU A 24 -22.74 12.44 -12.76
N LYS A 25 -21.78 13.18 -13.31
CA LYS A 25 -20.34 12.91 -13.19
C LYS A 25 -19.87 12.65 -11.73
N PRO A 26 -20.23 13.44 -10.70
CA PRO A 26 -19.83 13.16 -9.32
C PRO A 26 -20.36 11.82 -8.79
N TYR A 27 -21.58 11.43 -9.14
CA TYR A 27 -22.15 10.13 -8.76
C TYR A 27 -21.39 8.98 -9.44
N GLY A 28 -21.02 9.13 -10.71
CA GLY A 28 -20.17 8.16 -11.41
C GLY A 28 -18.80 7.98 -10.73
N HIS A 29 -18.16 9.08 -10.33
CA HIS A 29 -16.90 9.02 -9.57
C HIS A 29 -17.08 8.34 -8.20
N PHE A 30 -18.19 8.61 -7.51
CA PHE A 30 -18.50 7.95 -6.24
C PHE A 30 -18.63 6.43 -6.39
N PHE A 31 -19.43 5.95 -7.35
CA PHE A 31 -19.62 4.50 -7.54
C PHE A 31 -18.35 3.80 -8.05
N LEU A 32 -17.54 4.47 -8.88
CA LEU A 32 -16.23 3.94 -9.28
C LEU A 32 -15.29 3.84 -8.08
N ALA A 33 -15.23 4.88 -7.23
CA ALA A 33 -14.42 4.86 -6.02
C ALA A 33 -14.88 3.78 -5.04
N LEU A 34 -16.20 3.60 -4.89
CA LEU A 34 -16.79 2.52 -4.09
C LEU A 34 -16.37 1.14 -4.60
N LEU A 35 -16.47 0.91 -5.92
CA LEU A 35 -16.08 -0.34 -6.55
C LEU A 35 -14.60 -0.65 -6.31
N LEU A 36 -13.72 0.32 -6.56
CA LEU A 36 -12.29 0.17 -6.35
C LEU A 36 -11.96 -0.11 -4.87
N ASN A 37 -12.61 0.62 -3.96
CA ASN A 37 -12.44 0.39 -2.53
C ASN A 37 -12.84 -1.03 -2.12
N LEU A 38 -13.99 -1.53 -2.59
CA LEU A 38 -14.45 -2.89 -2.31
C LEU A 38 -13.52 -3.98 -2.91
N MET A 39 -12.94 -3.73 -4.09
CA MET A 39 -11.98 -4.65 -4.72
C MET A 39 -10.66 -4.71 -3.96
N ILE A 40 -10.22 -3.59 -3.38
CA ILE A 40 -8.96 -3.47 -2.64
C ILE A 40 -9.12 -3.91 -1.17
N TYR A 41 -10.30 -3.74 -0.58
CA TYR A 41 -10.60 -4.07 0.82
C TYR A 41 -10.05 -5.43 1.29
N PRO A 42 -10.24 -6.56 0.59
CA PRO A 42 -9.73 -7.86 1.06
C PRO A 42 -8.21 -8.03 0.98
N VAL A 43 -7.51 -7.11 0.30
CA VAL A 43 -6.04 -7.11 0.14
C VAL A 43 -5.38 -6.41 1.32
N ILE A 44 -6.06 -5.44 1.91
CA ILE A 44 -5.54 -4.67 3.03
C ILE A 44 -5.74 -5.50 4.30
N ALA A 45 -4.66 -5.83 5.00
CA ALA A 45 -4.76 -6.53 6.27
C ALA A 45 -5.55 -5.68 7.28
N HIS A 46 -6.52 -6.30 7.96
CA HIS A 46 -7.48 -5.64 8.87
C HIS A 46 -6.83 -4.77 9.96
N GLN A 47 -5.58 -5.06 10.34
CA GLN A 47 -4.81 -4.28 11.32
C GLN A 47 -4.45 -2.86 10.85
N TRP A 48 -4.41 -2.62 9.54
CA TRP A 48 -4.02 -1.32 8.96
C TRP A 48 -5.21 -0.41 8.67
N THR A 49 -6.44 -0.94 8.74
CA THR A 49 -7.66 -0.19 8.42
C THR A 49 -8.29 0.40 9.68
N PRO A 50 -8.44 1.74 9.79
CA PRO A 50 -9.16 2.37 10.91
C PRO A 50 -10.68 2.17 10.78
N GLN A 51 -11.15 0.94 11.07
CA GLN A 51 -12.53 0.51 10.87
C GLN A 51 -13.53 1.33 11.70
N SER A 52 -13.17 1.71 12.93
CA SER A 52 -14.01 2.54 13.81
C SER A 52 -14.26 3.94 13.24
N GLU A 53 -13.22 4.57 12.69
CA GLU A 53 -13.25 5.92 12.16
C GLU A 53 -14.05 5.95 10.85
N PHE A 54 -13.86 4.95 9.98
CA PHE A 54 -14.68 4.78 8.78
C PHE A 54 -16.16 4.55 9.11
N THR A 55 -16.47 3.77 10.16
CA THR A 55 -17.85 3.54 10.60
C THR A 55 -18.54 4.85 10.97
N ILE A 56 -17.87 5.71 11.72
CA ILE A 56 -18.44 6.99 12.17
C ILE A 56 -18.63 7.94 10.99
N ILE A 57 -17.63 8.05 10.12
CA ILE A 57 -17.72 8.91 8.93
C ILE A 57 -18.87 8.43 8.04
N ALA A 58 -18.94 7.13 7.74
CA ALA A 58 -19.98 6.56 6.91
C ALA A 58 -21.38 6.72 7.54
N PHE A 59 -21.49 6.55 8.85
CA PHE A 59 -22.75 6.77 9.58
C PHE A 59 -23.20 8.23 9.52
N VAL A 60 -22.30 9.19 9.80
CA VAL A 60 -22.60 10.63 9.72
C VAL A 60 -23.01 11.00 8.30
N LEU A 61 -22.27 10.56 7.28
CA LEU A 61 -22.61 10.80 5.88
C LEU A 61 -23.96 10.18 5.48
N THR A 62 -24.29 9.00 6.01
CA THR A 62 -25.62 8.39 5.80
C THR A 62 -26.71 9.28 6.37
N VAL A 63 -26.58 9.73 7.63
CA VAL A 63 -27.57 10.59 8.28
C VAL A 63 -27.69 11.93 7.57
N THR A 64 -26.57 12.58 7.21
CA THR A 64 -26.57 13.85 6.49
C THR A 64 -27.22 13.72 5.12
N THR A 65 -26.89 12.68 4.35
CA THR A 65 -27.46 12.49 3.02
C THR A 65 -28.93 12.11 3.07
N LEU A 66 -29.34 11.26 4.03
CA LEU A 66 -30.73 10.92 4.27
C LEU A 66 -31.55 12.13 4.69
N TYR A 67 -31.02 12.99 5.58
CA TYR A 67 -31.68 14.22 6.02
C TYR A 67 -31.91 15.19 4.86
N ASN A 68 -30.86 15.47 4.08
CA ASN A 68 -30.96 16.37 2.93
C ASN A 68 -31.95 15.84 1.88
N PHE A 69 -32.01 14.52 1.70
CA PHE A 69 -32.90 13.89 0.74
C PHE A 69 -34.35 13.83 1.22
N ALA A 70 -34.57 13.41 2.47
CA ALA A 70 -35.91 13.31 3.05
C ALA A 70 -36.59 14.67 3.18
N TRP A 71 -35.82 15.76 3.24
CA TRP A 71 -36.30 17.13 3.44
C TRP A 71 -35.99 18.08 2.27
N GLN A 72 -35.76 17.53 1.07
CA GLN A 72 -35.28 18.26 -0.12
C GLN A 72 -36.26 19.33 -0.62
N ASP A 73 -37.57 19.06 -0.54
CA ASP A 73 -38.59 20.04 -0.88
C ASP A 73 -39.00 20.84 0.36
N SER A 74 -39.25 22.14 0.19
CA SER A 74 -39.84 23.03 1.22
C SER A 74 -41.27 22.60 1.64
N SER A 75 -41.70 21.38 1.33
CA SER A 75 -42.90 20.74 1.83
C SER A 75 -42.75 20.37 3.31
N LYS A 76 -43.84 20.51 4.06
CA LYS A 76 -43.88 20.20 5.51
C LYS A 76 -43.72 18.70 5.85
N PHE A 77 -43.69 17.82 4.86
CA PHE A 77 -43.69 16.37 5.05
C PHE A 77 -42.45 15.73 4.41
N PRO A 78 -41.81 14.76 5.10
CA PRO A 78 -40.67 14.05 4.52
C PRO A 78 -41.10 13.10 3.40
N ASP A 79 -40.17 12.75 2.50
CA ASP A 79 -40.44 11.70 1.52
C ASP A 79 -40.53 10.32 2.21
N PHE A 80 -41.76 9.91 2.53
CA PHE A 80 -42.05 8.63 3.15
C PHE A 80 -41.59 7.43 2.32
N LEU A 81 -41.53 7.54 0.99
CA LEU A 81 -41.05 6.46 0.13
C LEU A 81 -39.54 6.24 0.31
N ALA A 82 -38.78 7.33 0.45
CA ALA A 82 -37.34 7.29 0.72
C ALA A 82 -37.04 6.68 2.09
N LEU A 83 -37.75 7.14 3.13
CA LEU A 83 -37.61 6.62 4.49
C LEU A 83 -38.02 5.14 4.59
N PHE A 84 -39.10 4.76 3.92
CA PHE A 84 -39.54 3.37 3.85
C PHE A 84 -38.51 2.48 3.15
N SER A 85 -37.95 2.93 2.03
CA SER A 85 -36.87 2.22 1.33
C SER A 85 -35.63 2.05 2.21
N PHE A 86 -35.23 3.10 2.92
CA PHE A 86 -34.12 3.05 3.86
C PHE A 86 -34.40 2.03 4.98
N ALA A 87 -35.59 2.06 5.60
CA ALA A 87 -35.99 1.14 6.64
C ALA A 87 -36.01 -0.33 6.17
N VAL A 88 -36.56 -0.59 4.97
CA VAL A 88 -36.54 -1.92 4.35
C VAL A 88 -35.10 -2.38 4.12
N HIS A 89 -34.24 -1.50 3.63
CA HIS A 89 -32.84 -1.82 3.35
C HIS A 89 -32.03 -2.09 4.64
N VAL A 90 -32.28 -1.32 5.72
CA VAL A 90 -31.72 -1.59 7.06
C VAL A 90 -32.16 -2.98 7.53
N LEU A 91 -33.47 -3.26 7.50
CA LEU A 91 -34.05 -4.52 7.98
C LEU A 91 -33.60 -5.73 7.18
N ALA A 92 -33.34 -5.55 5.88
CA ALA A 92 -32.80 -6.58 5.01
C ALA A 92 -31.31 -6.87 5.29
N LYS A 93 -30.48 -5.82 5.39
CA LYS A 93 -29.00 -5.93 5.38
C LYS A 93 -28.35 -5.99 6.77
N TYR A 94 -29.04 -5.60 7.84
CA TYR A 94 -28.44 -5.53 9.16
C TYR A 94 -28.09 -6.93 9.70
N PRO A 95 -26.87 -7.14 10.23
CA PRO A 95 -26.40 -8.46 10.63
C PRO A 95 -26.84 -8.79 12.07
N TYR A 96 -28.14 -9.03 12.27
CA TYR A 96 -28.75 -9.29 13.59
C TYR A 96 -28.17 -10.49 14.35
N GLU A 97 -27.55 -11.44 13.64
CA GLU A 97 -26.99 -12.67 14.22
C GLU A 97 -25.55 -12.50 14.74
N THR A 98 -24.77 -11.58 14.16
CA THR A 98 -23.36 -11.36 14.53
C THR A 98 -23.17 -10.17 15.46
N ASP A 99 -24.19 -9.31 15.62
CA ASP A 99 -24.13 -8.16 16.49
C ASP A 99 -24.33 -8.56 17.96
N MET A 100 -23.26 -8.47 18.75
CA MET A 100 -23.27 -8.78 20.18
C MET A 100 -24.29 -7.95 20.96
N VAL A 101 -24.57 -6.70 20.56
CA VAL A 101 -25.49 -5.81 21.27
C VAL A 101 -26.94 -6.26 21.08
N VAL A 102 -27.32 -6.62 19.85
CA VAL A 102 -28.66 -7.16 19.57
C VAL A 102 -28.81 -8.56 20.17
N ALA A 103 -27.78 -9.42 20.03
CA ALA A 103 -27.81 -10.78 20.56
C ALA A 103 -27.89 -10.85 22.10
N GLN A 104 -27.28 -9.88 22.80
CA GLN A 104 -27.26 -9.86 24.28
C GLN A 104 -28.33 -8.95 24.90
N THR A 105 -28.68 -7.81 24.29
CA THR A 105 -29.51 -6.77 24.94
C THR A 105 -30.98 -6.82 24.51
N TRP A 106 -31.31 -7.27 23.30
CA TRP A 106 -32.70 -7.36 22.79
C TRP A 106 -33.38 -8.70 23.11
N ARG A 107 -32.76 -9.53 23.96
CA ARG A 107 -33.23 -10.86 24.35
C ARG A 107 -34.42 -10.86 25.33
N PHE A 108 -35.07 -9.71 25.56
CA PHE A 108 -36.35 -9.63 26.28
C PHE A 108 -37.54 -10.06 25.42
N LEU A 109 -37.38 -10.16 24.10
CA LEU A 109 -38.41 -10.62 23.17
C LEU A 109 -37.80 -11.68 22.24
N ASP A 110 -37.75 -12.93 22.68
CA ASP A 110 -37.33 -14.09 21.86
C ASP A 110 -38.43 -14.44 20.85
N ILE A 111 -38.61 -13.59 19.83
CA ILE A 111 -39.40 -13.97 18.66
C ILE A 111 -38.53 -14.91 17.83
N ARG A 112 -38.58 -16.20 18.18
CA ARG A 112 -38.10 -17.28 17.31
C ARG A 112 -38.99 -17.34 16.08
N VAL A 113 -38.67 -16.53 15.08
CA VAL A 113 -39.17 -16.76 13.73
C VAL A 113 -38.41 -17.98 13.20
N PRO A 114 -39.06 -19.14 13.00
CA PRO A 114 -38.37 -20.33 12.52
C PRO A 114 -37.79 -20.04 11.14
N THR A 115 -36.48 -20.17 10.98
CA THR A 115 -35.86 -20.20 9.65
C THR A 115 -36.37 -21.45 8.93
N PHE A 116 -37.12 -21.27 7.85
CA PHE A 116 -37.58 -22.38 7.01
C PHE A 116 -36.38 -23.12 6.40
N ALA A 117 -36.60 -24.40 6.08
CA ALA A 117 -35.61 -25.39 5.64
C ALA A 117 -34.44 -24.83 4.82
N SER A 118 -33.22 -24.99 5.32
CA SER A 118 -32.01 -24.80 4.51
C SER A 118 -31.90 -25.97 3.51
N TYR A 119 -31.88 -25.65 2.23
CA TYR A 119 -31.69 -26.65 1.17
C TYR A 119 -30.33 -26.40 0.52
N VAL A 120 -29.43 -27.37 0.68
CA VAL A 120 -28.08 -27.34 0.10
C VAL A 120 -28.17 -27.82 -1.34
N VAL A 121 -27.97 -26.92 -2.30
CA VAL A 121 -27.92 -27.27 -3.74
C VAL A 121 -26.44 -27.34 -4.14
N GLY A 122 -25.86 -28.54 -4.11
CA GLY A 122 -24.49 -28.81 -4.55
C GLY A 122 -23.38 -28.35 -3.60
N ASN A 123 -22.12 -28.43 -4.05
CA ASN A 123 -20.90 -28.19 -3.26
C ASN A 123 -20.59 -26.70 -2.92
N GLY A 124 -21.57 -25.79 -2.96
CA GLY A 124 -21.25 -24.38 -2.74
C GLY A 124 -22.39 -23.38 -2.59
N ILE A 125 -23.66 -23.79 -2.65
CA ILE A 125 -24.80 -22.86 -2.56
C ILE A 125 -25.81 -23.40 -1.53
N GLU A 126 -26.02 -22.64 -0.46
CA GLU A 126 -27.00 -22.93 0.60
C GLU A 126 -28.14 -21.91 0.50
N PHE A 127 -29.38 -22.37 0.34
CA PHE A 127 -30.55 -21.50 0.29
C PHE A 127 -31.22 -21.42 1.67
N CYS A 128 -31.17 -20.25 2.31
CA CYS A 128 -31.86 -19.97 3.56
C CYS A 128 -33.07 -19.05 3.31
N LEU A 129 -34.29 -19.59 3.42
CA LEU A 129 -35.53 -18.81 3.24
C LEU A 129 -35.93 -18.13 4.56
N ASN A 130 -35.47 -16.89 4.73
CA ASN A 130 -35.72 -16.02 5.89
C ASN A 130 -36.65 -14.85 5.49
N PHE A 131 -37.38 -14.23 6.42
CA PHE A 131 -38.08 -12.94 6.20
C PHE A 131 -37.16 -11.86 5.59
N ARG A 132 -35.84 -11.96 5.81
CA ARG A 132 -34.84 -11.15 5.07
C ARG A 132 -35.00 -11.24 3.55
N VAL A 133 -35.31 -12.41 2.99
CA VAL A 133 -35.52 -12.61 1.55
C VAL A 133 -36.70 -11.79 1.05
N VAL A 134 -37.79 -11.70 1.82
CA VAL A 134 -38.96 -10.88 1.47
C VAL A 134 -38.58 -9.40 1.39
N PHE A 135 -37.84 -8.88 2.38
CA PHE A 135 -37.35 -7.50 2.33
C PHE A 135 -36.37 -7.28 1.16
N TYR A 136 -35.52 -8.26 0.84
CA TYR A 136 -34.63 -8.19 -0.32
C TYR A 136 -35.37 -8.16 -1.66
N LEU A 137 -36.43 -8.96 -1.82
CA LEU A 137 -37.28 -8.94 -3.01
C LEU A 137 -38.08 -7.64 -3.14
N LEU A 138 -38.36 -6.98 -2.01
CA LEU A 138 -39.06 -5.70 -1.98
C LEU A 138 -38.16 -4.51 -2.39
N ILE A 139 -36.84 -4.61 -2.21
CA ILE A 139 -35.89 -3.54 -2.59
C ILE A 139 -35.98 -3.17 -4.08
N PRO A 140 -35.85 -4.11 -5.05
CA PRO A 140 -36.00 -3.79 -6.47
C PRO A 140 -37.37 -3.18 -6.82
N ALA A 141 -38.44 -3.65 -6.17
CA ALA A 141 -39.79 -3.12 -6.40
C ALA A 141 -39.91 -1.66 -5.93
N VAL A 142 -39.33 -1.33 -4.76
CA VAL A 142 -39.28 0.04 -4.26
C VAL A 142 -38.41 0.93 -5.13
N PHE A 143 -37.25 0.45 -5.61
CA PHE A 143 -36.40 1.18 -6.54
C PHE A 143 -37.08 1.44 -7.89
N ALA A 144 -37.80 0.45 -8.43
CA ALA A 144 -38.59 0.61 -9.65
C ALA A 144 -39.69 1.67 -9.46
N ARG A 145 -40.37 1.67 -8.30
CA ARG A 145 -41.38 2.67 -7.96
C ARG A 145 -40.79 4.08 -7.80
N MET A 146 -39.60 4.20 -7.20
CA MET A 146 -38.87 5.47 -7.10
C MET A 146 -38.43 5.99 -8.47
N GLY A 147 -37.90 5.09 -9.31
CA GLY A 147 -37.46 5.43 -10.67
C GLY A 147 -38.63 5.88 -11.55
N ALA A 148 -39.75 5.14 -11.51
CA ALA A 148 -40.94 5.41 -12.32
C ALA A 148 -41.70 6.70 -11.94
N ARG A 149 -41.34 7.36 -10.83
CA ARG A 149 -41.95 8.63 -10.41
C ARG A 149 -41.74 9.70 -11.48
N ASP A 150 -42.79 10.46 -11.75
CA ASP A 150 -42.84 11.53 -12.74
C ASP A 150 -42.35 11.10 -14.14
N GLY A 151 -42.74 9.89 -14.57
CA GLY A 151 -42.42 9.38 -15.91
C GLY A 151 -40.95 9.05 -16.11
N TRP A 152 -40.37 8.27 -15.20
CA TRP A 152 -38.94 7.87 -15.19
C TRP A 152 -37.93 8.99 -14.87
N ARG A 153 -38.41 10.20 -14.59
CA ARG A 153 -37.55 11.33 -14.18
C ARG A 153 -36.99 11.14 -12.77
N GLY A 154 -37.70 10.39 -11.93
CA GLY A 154 -37.27 10.00 -10.59
C GLY A 154 -35.96 9.22 -10.55
N THR A 155 -35.53 8.58 -11.64
CA THR A 155 -34.23 7.87 -11.67
C THR A 155 -33.06 8.81 -11.34
N TYR A 156 -33.01 10.00 -11.94
CA TYR A 156 -31.88 10.92 -11.76
C TYR A 156 -32.06 11.83 -10.55
N LYS A 157 -33.30 12.23 -10.24
CA LYS A 157 -33.60 13.12 -9.12
C LYS A 157 -33.62 12.40 -7.77
N ILE A 158 -34.09 11.15 -7.73
CA ILE A 158 -34.46 10.44 -6.49
C ILE A 158 -33.63 9.17 -6.32
N LEU A 159 -33.63 8.27 -7.31
CA LEU A 159 -33.04 6.93 -7.16
C LEU A 159 -31.51 6.96 -7.01
N ILE A 160 -30.79 7.68 -7.89
CA ILE A 160 -29.32 7.71 -7.85
C ILE A 160 -28.77 8.31 -6.55
N PRO A 161 -29.23 9.49 -6.07
CA PRO A 161 -28.82 10.03 -4.77
C PRO A 161 -29.14 9.08 -3.61
N HIS A 162 -30.31 8.42 -3.65
CA HIS A 162 -30.69 7.44 -2.64
C HIS A 162 -29.76 6.21 -2.64
N CYS A 163 -29.31 5.74 -3.80
CA CYS A 163 -28.31 4.67 -3.85
C CYS A 163 -26.97 5.07 -3.19
N VAL A 164 -26.60 6.35 -3.20
CA VAL A 164 -25.41 6.83 -2.47
C VAL A 164 -25.63 6.75 -0.96
N THR A 165 -26.80 7.15 -0.46
CA THR A 165 -27.12 7.08 0.98
C THR A 165 -27.08 5.63 1.46
N LEU A 166 -27.66 4.71 0.68
CA LEU A 166 -27.62 3.28 0.96
C LEU A 166 -26.21 2.69 0.89
N SER A 167 -25.36 3.18 -0.01
CA SER A 167 -23.96 2.74 -0.11
C SER A 167 -23.15 3.15 1.14
N TRP A 168 -23.34 4.38 1.63
CA TRP A 168 -22.73 4.81 2.89
C TRP A 168 -23.20 3.99 4.08
N TRP A 169 -24.49 3.65 4.13
CA TRP A 169 -25.03 2.78 5.16
C TRP A 169 -24.40 1.38 5.11
N GLN A 170 -24.25 0.81 3.92
CA GLN A 170 -23.60 -0.49 3.74
C GLN A 170 -22.12 -0.47 4.15
N ILE A 171 -21.39 0.60 3.84
CA ILE A 171 -20.02 0.78 4.33
C ILE A 171 -20.02 0.82 5.85
N ALA A 172 -20.94 1.56 6.48
CA ALA A 172 -21.01 1.67 7.94
C ALA A 172 -21.23 0.30 8.61
N ILE A 173 -22.12 -0.54 8.05
CA ILE A 173 -22.34 -1.92 8.53
C ILE A 173 -21.09 -2.78 8.35
N LEU A 174 -20.41 -2.69 7.20
CA LEU A 174 -19.23 -3.50 6.93
C LEU A 174 -18.08 -3.13 7.88
N SER A 175 -17.85 -1.84 8.10
CA SER A 175 -16.78 -1.36 8.97
C SER A 175 -17.10 -1.54 10.45
N SER A 176 -18.38 -1.57 10.86
CA SER A 176 -18.75 -1.76 12.26
C SER A 176 -18.38 -3.14 12.80
N GLN A 177 -18.31 -4.17 11.94
CA GLN A 177 -17.89 -5.52 12.33
C GLN A 177 -16.44 -5.58 12.84
N GLY A 178 -15.57 -4.69 12.34
CA GLY A 178 -14.17 -4.57 12.76
C GLY A 178 -13.92 -3.41 13.74
N ALA A 179 -14.96 -2.69 14.16
CA ALA A 179 -14.83 -1.51 15.02
C ALA A 179 -14.76 -1.91 16.50
N THR A 180 -13.86 -1.26 17.24
CA THR A 180 -13.81 -1.38 18.71
C THR A 180 -14.55 -0.22 19.37
N TRP A 181 -15.14 -0.46 20.54
CA TRP A 181 -15.82 0.59 21.31
C TRP A 181 -14.90 1.78 21.65
N TYR A 182 -13.64 1.49 22.02
CA TYR A 182 -12.63 2.52 22.26
C TYR A 182 -12.30 3.30 20.97
N GLY A 183 -12.19 2.62 19.84
CA GLY A 183 -12.00 3.25 18.54
C GLY A 183 -13.18 4.15 18.14
N LEU A 184 -14.41 3.74 18.43
CA LEU A 184 -15.60 4.56 18.15
C LEU A 184 -15.61 5.84 19.00
N ILE A 185 -15.34 5.75 20.30
CA ILE A 185 -15.26 6.95 21.16
C ILE A 185 -14.17 7.90 20.66
N ARG A 186 -12.98 7.37 20.36
CA ARG A 186 -11.85 8.15 19.84
C ARG A 186 -12.17 8.78 18.49
N GLY A 187 -12.78 8.05 17.56
CA GLY A 187 -13.18 8.57 16.25
C GLY A 187 -14.27 9.64 16.35
N ALA A 188 -15.23 9.49 17.27
CA ALA A 188 -16.27 10.48 17.52
C ALA A 188 -15.69 11.76 18.11
N LEU A 189 -14.81 11.65 19.10
CA LEU A 189 -14.07 12.78 19.67
C LEU A 189 -13.17 13.44 18.63
N ALA A 190 -12.53 12.69 17.75
CA ALA A 190 -11.72 13.23 16.66
C ALA A 190 -12.57 14.00 15.64
N LEU A 191 -13.77 13.51 15.31
CA LEU A 191 -14.67 14.20 14.38
C LEU A 191 -15.22 15.49 14.98
N VAL A 192 -15.71 15.44 16.23
CA VAL A 192 -16.15 16.63 16.97
C VAL A 192 -14.98 17.60 17.14
N GLY A 193 -13.80 17.09 17.49
CA GLY A 193 -12.56 17.83 17.55
C GLY A 193 -12.25 18.52 16.23
N MET A 194 -12.25 17.81 15.10
CA MET A 194 -11.98 18.42 13.80
C MET A 194 -12.98 19.54 13.46
N VAL A 195 -14.27 19.35 13.74
CA VAL A 195 -15.30 20.38 13.48
C VAL A 195 -15.12 21.60 14.38
N LEU A 196 -14.79 21.41 15.66
CA LEU A 196 -14.60 22.49 16.64
C LEU A 196 -13.23 23.17 16.53
N PHE A 197 -12.20 22.43 16.14
CA PHE A 197 -10.84 22.91 15.98
C PHE A 197 -10.54 23.42 14.58
N LEU A 198 -11.33 23.15 13.53
CA LEU A 198 -11.15 23.79 12.21
C LEU A 198 -11.17 25.32 12.31
N PRO A 199 -12.14 25.94 13.03
CA PRO A 199 -12.15 27.38 13.28
C PRO A 199 -10.96 27.83 14.13
N LEU A 200 -10.57 27.03 15.14
CA LEU A 200 -9.46 27.34 16.04
C LEU A 200 -8.08 27.22 15.38
N ALA A 201 -7.90 26.27 14.46
CA ALA A 201 -6.72 26.08 13.64
C ALA A 201 -6.59 27.21 12.61
N GLY A 202 -7.72 27.69 12.07
CA GLY A 202 -7.78 28.94 11.31
C GLY A 202 -7.29 30.13 12.15
N LEU A 203 -7.74 30.23 13.42
CA LEU A 203 -7.31 31.27 14.34
C LEU A 203 -5.81 31.15 14.70
N ALA A 204 -5.33 29.93 14.98
CA ALA A 204 -3.94 29.65 15.31
C ALA A 204 -3.00 29.89 14.12
N SER A 205 -3.44 29.59 12.90
CA SER A 205 -2.70 29.91 11.67
C SER A 205 -2.55 31.42 11.44
N VAL A 206 -3.43 32.25 12.02
CA VAL A 206 -3.31 33.72 11.99
C VAL A 206 -2.48 34.23 13.18
N LEU A 207 -2.63 33.64 14.36
CA LEU A 207 -1.92 34.03 15.59
C LEU A 207 -0.43 33.64 15.59
N LEU A 208 -0.06 32.47 15.07
CA LEU A 208 1.33 31.99 15.07
C LEU A 208 2.28 32.89 14.27
N PRO A 209 1.93 33.39 13.06
CA PRO A 209 2.74 34.39 12.36
C PRO A 209 2.87 35.71 13.12
N ILE A 210 1.82 36.14 13.83
CA ILE A 210 1.83 37.37 14.64
C ILE A 210 2.78 37.21 15.83
N ILE A 211 2.73 36.07 16.51
CA ILE A 211 3.61 35.77 17.65
C ILE A 211 5.06 35.56 17.18
N ALA A 212 5.27 34.88 16.06
CA ALA A 212 6.59 34.70 15.46
C ALA A 212 7.19 36.03 14.98
N ALA A 213 6.37 36.90 14.35
CA ALA A 213 6.77 38.25 13.99
C ALA A 213 7.06 39.09 15.23
N ALA A 214 6.24 39.04 16.29
CA ALA A 214 6.47 39.76 17.53
C ALA A 214 7.77 39.33 18.23
N LYS A 215 8.07 38.03 18.21
CA LYS A 215 9.32 37.49 18.76
C LYS A 215 10.54 37.87 17.91
N TYR A 216 10.39 37.89 16.58
CA TYR A 216 11.44 38.32 15.64
C TYR A 216 11.67 39.84 15.66
N LEU A 217 10.64 40.64 15.98
CA LEU A 217 10.65 42.11 16.09
C LEU A 217 11.27 42.61 17.41
N SER A 218 11.53 41.72 18.38
CA SER A 218 12.16 42.10 19.66
C SER A 218 13.64 42.49 19.52
N ASP A 219 14.29 42.16 18.39
CA ASP A 219 15.75 42.24 18.22
C ASP A 219 16.27 43.35 17.28
N SER A 220 15.41 44.24 16.75
CA SER A 220 15.82 45.27 15.76
C SER A 220 15.39 46.71 16.12
N ASP A 221 16.10 47.71 15.59
CA ASP A 221 16.11 49.12 16.05
C ASP A 221 14.81 49.93 15.74
N LEU A 222 14.53 50.92 16.59
CA LEU A 222 13.20 51.51 16.87
C LEU A 222 12.52 52.21 15.68
N ALA A 223 13.28 52.68 14.68
CA ALA A 223 12.74 53.38 13.52
C ALA A 223 12.21 52.44 12.42
N MET A 224 12.85 51.28 12.21
CA MET A 224 12.32 50.24 11.31
C MET A 224 11.06 49.58 11.90
N ARG A 225 10.89 49.61 13.23
CA ARG A 225 9.72 49.04 13.93
C ARG A 225 8.41 49.66 13.48
N ILE A 226 8.33 50.99 13.36
CA ILE A 226 7.08 51.70 13.05
C ILE A 226 6.69 51.53 11.58
N VAL A 227 7.66 51.60 10.67
CA VAL A 227 7.42 51.45 9.22
C VAL A 227 7.00 50.02 8.89
N ILE A 228 7.70 49.01 9.43
CA ILE A 228 7.39 47.60 9.14
C ILE A 228 6.07 47.19 9.79
N THR A 229 5.77 47.58 11.04
CA THR A 229 4.47 47.23 11.66
C THR A 229 3.29 47.94 11.00
N THR A 230 3.46 49.16 10.50
CA THR A 230 2.39 49.88 9.80
C THR A 230 2.14 49.29 8.41
N VAL A 231 3.20 48.91 7.68
CA VAL A 231 3.08 48.26 6.37
C VAL A 231 2.55 46.83 6.50
N VAL A 232 3.13 46.02 7.39
CA VAL A 232 2.73 44.60 7.59
C VAL A 232 1.41 44.47 8.33
N GLY A 233 1.06 45.39 9.23
CA GLY A 233 -0.24 45.43 9.90
C GLY A 233 -1.36 45.99 9.01
N GLY A 234 -1.03 46.93 8.12
CA GLY A 234 -1.96 47.48 7.13
C GLY A 234 -2.23 46.55 5.95
N MET A 235 -1.28 45.69 5.57
CA MET A 235 -1.40 44.82 4.40
C MET A 235 -2.53 43.78 4.51
N PRO A 236 -2.78 43.10 5.64
CA PRO A 236 -3.92 42.18 5.79
C PRO A 236 -5.26 42.90 5.72
N PHE A 237 -5.35 44.13 6.22
CA PHE A 237 -6.55 44.95 6.14
C PHE A 237 -6.80 45.47 4.73
N LEU A 238 -5.76 45.93 4.04
CA LEU A 238 -5.83 46.35 2.63
C LEU A 238 -6.10 45.17 1.71
N ALA A 239 -5.47 44.01 1.95
CA ALA A 239 -5.73 42.77 1.22
C ALA A 239 -7.15 42.27 1.49
N SER A 240 -7.63 42.27 2.73
CA SER A 240 -9.02 41.88 3.04
C SER A 240 -10.05 42.85 2.46
N TRP A 241 -9.75 44.16 2.45
CA TRP A 241 -10.59 45.18 1.82
C TRP A 241 -10.60 45.08 0.29
N TYR A 242 -9.45 44.78 -0.32
CA TYR A 242 -9.28 44.57 -1.76
C TYR A 242 -9.91 43.25 -2.23
N LEU A 243 -9.74 42.16 -1.46
CA LEU A 243 -10.35 40.84 -1.69
C LEU A 243 -11.87 40.89 -1.52
N ARG A 244 -12.39 41.65 -0.55
CA ARG A 244 -13.83 41.89 -0.40
C ARG A 244 -14.41 42.69 -1.57
N LYS A 245 -13.62 43.58 -2.17
CA LYS A 245 -14.01 44.37 -3.35
C LYS A 245 -13.97 43.57 -4.66
N ILE A 246 -13.17 42.49 -4.73
CA ILE A 246 -12.95 41.65 -5.93
C ILE A 246 -13.59 40.26 -5.73
N GLN A 247 -14.76 40.21 -5.08
CA GLN A 247 -15.47 38.96 -4.84
C GLN A 247 -15.98 38.34 -6.16
N SER A 248 -15.13 37.54 -6.79
CA SER A 248 -15.44 36.69 -7.92
C SER A 248 -15.10 35.24 -7.56
N SER A 249 -16.04 34.35 -7.85
CA SER A 249 -16.07 32.90 -7.56
C SER A 249 -14.80 32.12 -7.94
N ARG A 250 -13.91 32.69 -8.76
CA ARG A 250 -12.70 32.05 -9.30
C ARG A 250 -11.57 31.86 -8.28
N PHE A 251 -11.53 32.61 -7.18
CA PHE A 251 -10.42 32.55 -6.21
C PHE A 251 -10.59 31.50 -5.10
N ASN A 252 -11.79 30.93 -4.93
CA ASN A 252 -12.04 29.89 -3.94
C ASN A 252 -11.23 28.62 -4.20
N TRP A 253 -10.98 28.28 -5.47
CA TRP A 253 -10.18 27.11 -5.86
C TRP A 253 -8.70 27.26 -5.49
N ILE A 254 -8.16 28.47 -5.59
CA ILE A 254 -6.75 28.76 -5.23
C ILE A 254 -6.55 28.65 -3.71
N ILE A 255 -7.50 29.15 -2.93
CA ILE A 255 -7.46 29.05 -1.46
C ILE A 255 -7.56 27.59 -1.01
N THR A 256 -8.44 26.78 -1.61
CA THR A 256 -8.53 25.35 -1.29
C THR A 256 -7.25 24.60 -1.65
N TYR A 257 -6.63 24.95 -2.78
CA TYR A 257 -5.38 24.32 -3.21
C TYR A 257 -4.22 24.66 -2.26
N LEU A 258 -4.12 25.92 -1.83
CA LEU A 258 -3.11 26.37 -0.88
C LEU A 258 -3.29 25.74 0.50
N GLN A 259 -4.54 25.67 0.98
CA GLN A 259 -4.88 25.05 2.25
C GLN A 259 -4.63 23.53 2.24
N LEU A 260 -4.83 22.87 1.10
CA LEU A 260 -4.51 21.46 0.89
C LEU A 260 -2.99 21.22 0.92
N ILE A 261 -2.20 22.03 0.21
CA ILE A 261 -0.73 21.91 0.20
C ILE A 261 -0.16 22.12 1.60
N ILE A 262 -0.62 23.16 2.30
CA ILE A 262 -0.18 23.46 3.66
C ILE A 262 -0.59 22.33 4.62
N GLY A 263 -1.79 21.78 4.47
CA GLY A 263 -2.26 20.62 5.24
C GLY A 263 -1.42 19.36 5.00
N ILE A 264 -1.04 19.09 3.75
CA ILE A 264 -0.17 17.95 3.37
C ILE A 264 1.23 18.16 3.95
N LEU A 265 1.81 19.36 3.83
CA LEU A 265 3.12 19.66 4.41
C LEU A 265 3.13 19.52 5.94
N ALA A 266 2.10 20.04 6.61
CA ALA A 266 1.95 19.92 8.05
C ALA A 266 1.75 18.45 8.49
N GLY A 267 0.95 17.68 7.74
CA GLY A 267 0.77 16.25 7.98
C GLY A 267 2.06 15.45 7.83
N LEU A 268 2.86 15.74 6.79
CA LEU A 268 4.17 15.12 6.59
C LEU A 268 5.15 15.47 7.72
N PHE A 269 5.13 16.72 8.18
CA PHE A 269 6.00 17.19 9.27
C PHE A 269 5.60 16.57 10.63
N LEU A 270 4.31 16.41 10.90
CA LEU A 270 3.81 15.76 12.12
C LEU A 270 3.98 14.24 12.11
N CYS A 271 3.92 13.60 10.93
CA CYS A 271 4.17 12.16 10.77
C CYS A 271 5.66 11.82 10.75
N TRP A 272 6.54 12.80 10.50
CA TRP A 272 7.99 12.63 10.46
C TRP A 272 8.56 11.95 11.72
N PRO A 273 8.25 12.39 12.96
CA PRO A 273 8.76 11.75 14.17
C PRO A 273 8.30 10.28 14.32
N VAL A 274 7.06 9.96 13.93
CA VAL A 274 6.53 8.59 13.99
C VAL A 274 7.22 7.68 12.97
N LEU A 275 7.51 8.20 11.77
CA LEU A 275 8.21 7.48 10.73
C LEU A 275 9.70 7.25 11.07
N THR A 276 10.32 8.20 11.78
CA THR A 276 11.71 8.07 12.25
C THR A 276 11.85 7.13 13.45
N ASP A 277 10.87 7.12 14.35
CA ASP A 277 10.87 6.24 15.53
C ASP A 277 10.60 4.77 15.16
N TYR A 278 9.79 4.52 14.12
CA TYR A 278 9.58 3.18 13.57
C TYR A 278 10.85 2.59 12.93
N LYS A 279 11.62 3.41 12.20
CA LYS A 279 12.92 3.00 11.64
C LYS A 279 13.98 2.71 12.72
N ALA A 280 13.89 3.38 13.88
CA ALA A 280 14.79 3.13 15.00
C ALA A 280 14.46 1.85 15.76
N ASN A 281 13.17 1.49 15.87
CA ASN A 281 12.74 0.27 16.55
C ASN A 281 12.90 -1.01 15.70
N GLU A 282 12.85 -0.91 14.37
CA GLU A 282 13.13 -2.05 13.47
C GLU A 282 14.62 -2.41 13.43
N ALA A 283 15.52 -1.47 13.75
CA ALA A 283 16.96 -1.73 13.87
C ALA A 283 17.35 -2.42 15.19
N ASN A 284 16.50 -2.38 16.23
CA ASN A 284 16.82 -2.84 17.58
C ASN A 284 16.14 -4.15 17.99
N VAL A 285 15.26 -4.73 17.17
CA VAL A 285 14.70 -6.08 17.40
C VAL A 285 15.46 -7.10 16.54
N ILE A 286 16.74 -7.27 16.85
CA ILE A 286 17.55 -8.37 16.29
C ILE A 286 17.37 -9.57 17.21
N SER A 287 16.40 -10.43 16.89
CA SER A 287 16.51 -11.83 17.26
C SER A 287 17.55 -12.44 16.32
N HIS A 288 18.72 -12.80 16.86
CA HIS A 288 19.64 -13.67 16.13
C HIS A 288 18.86 -14.97 15.84
N PRO A 289 18.72 -15.40 14.57
CA PRO A 289 18.22 -16.73 14.31
C PRO A 289 19.17 -17.69 15.03
N ILE A 290 18.64 -18.44 16.00
CA ILE A 290 19.40 -19.42 16.75
C ILE A 290 19.92 -20.43 15.73
N SER A 291 21.19 -20.33 15.37
CA SER A 291 21.83 -21.28 14.46
C SER A 291 21.80 -22.65 15.13
N THR A 292 21.07 -23.59 14.55
CA THR A 292 20.94 -24.95 15.09
C THR A 292 22.13 -25.83 14.73
N LEU A 293 22.90 -25.48 13.68
CA LEU A 293 24.00 -26.27 13.14
C LEU A 293 25.32 -25.50 13.11
N THR A 294 26.33 -25.97 13.84
CA THR A 294 27.68 -25.40 13.80
C THR A 294 28.49 -25.94 12.62
N TRP A 295 29.52 -25.19 12.19
CA TRP A 295 30.40 -25.62 11.10
C TRP A 295 31.07 -26.98 11.41
N GLU A 296 31.51 -27.19 12.65
CA GLU A 296 32.16 -28.44 13.06
C GLU A 296 31.21 -29.65 12.95
N GLN A 297 29.94 -29.47 13.34
CA GLN A 297 28.91 -30.51 13.19
C GLN A 297 28.67 -30.83 11.71
N TYR A 298 28.58 -29.80 10.85
CA TYR A 298 28.42 -30.01 9.42
C TYR A 298 29.65 -30.70 8.81
N GLN A 299 30.86 -30.27 9.15
CA GLN A 299 32.11 -30.81 8.61
C GLN A 299 32.28 -32.30 8.94
N ASN A 300 31.97 -32.72 10.17
CA ASN A 300 32.12 -34.11 10.59
C ASN A 300 31.14 -35.06 9.91
N HIS A 301 29.92 -34.62 9.58
CA HIS A 301 28.87 -35.48 9.04
C HIS A 301 28.65 -35.34 7.52
N CYS A 302 29.03 -34.21 6.94
CA CYS A 302 28.72 -33.87 5.55
C CYS A 302 29.93 -33.39 4.73
N HIS A 303 31.16 -33.56 5.23
CA HIS A 303 32.38 -33.20 4.49
C HIS A 303 33.44 -34.29 4.61
N GLN A 304 34.70 -33.97 4.37
CA GLN A 304 35.80 -34.91 4.15
C GLN A 304 35.90 -36.07 5.17
N PRO A 305 35.77 -35.86 6.50
CA PRO A 305 35.75 -36.97 7.47
C PRO A 305 34.65 -38.01 7.17
N ALA A 306 33.45 -37.57 6.78
CA ALA A 306 32.34 -38.46 6.46
C ALA A 306 32.58 -39.25 5.17
N TRP A 307 33.30 -38.71 4.19
CA TRP A 307 33.64 -39.45 2.96
C TRP A 307 34.68 -40.55 3.20
N GLU A 308 35.51 -40.38 4.23
CA GLU A 308 36.54 -41.35 4.60
C GLU A 308 35.95 -42.47 5.47
N GLU A 309 34.95 -42.17 6.30
CA GLU A 309 34.23 -43.16 7.13
C GLU A 309 33.17 -43.96 6.34
N LEU A 310 32.43 -43.32 5.43
CA LEU A 310 31.39 -43.96 4.62
C LEU A 310 31.96 -44.43 3.27
N SER A 311 31.49 -45.59 2.79
CA SER A 311 32.04 -46.26 1.59
C SER A 311 31.89 -45.49 0.27
N SER A 312 31.06 -44.44 0.21
CA SER A 312 30.82 -43.65 -1.00
C SER A 312 30.40 -42.21 -0.71
N LYS A 313 31.05 -41.24 -1.36
CA LYS A 313 30.68 -39.81 -1.37
C LYS A 313 29.21 -39.58 -1.75
N ALA A 314 28.64 -40.44 -2.62
CA ALA A 314 27.25 -40.34 -3.02
C ALA A 314 26.26 -40.67 -1.89
N GLN A 315 26.63 -41.56 -0.96
CA GLN A 315 25.78 -41.87 0.21
C GLN A 315 25.70 -40.66 1.14
N VAL A 316 26.84 -40.02 1.41
CA VAL A 316 26.91 -38.78 2.19
C VAL A 316 26.09 -37.66 1.54
N GLN A 317 26.16 -37.52 0.22
CA GLN A 317 25.36 -36.52 -0.50
C GLN A 317 23.84 -36.75 -0.37
N ILE A 318 23.39 -38.01 -0.42
CA ILE A 318 21.96 -38.34 -0.25
C ILE A 318 21.49 -38.02 1.17
N GLU A 319 22.29 -38.35 2.19
CA GLU A 319 21.95 -38.07 3.59
C GLU A 319 21.92 -36.55 3.85
N CYS A 320 22.96 -35.84 3.42
CA CYS A 320 23.12 -34.41 3.66
C CYS A 320 22.22 -33.52 2.76
N ALA A 321 21.66 -34.05 1.66
CA ALA A 321 20.70 -33.31 0.84
C ALA A 321 19.47 -32.85 1.64
N HIS A 322 19.08 -33.57 2.70
CA HIS A 322 17.97 -33.21 3.58
C HIS A 322 18.22 -31.95 4.42
N LEU A 323 19.46 -31.46 4.47
CA LEU A 323 19.81 -30.22 5.17
C LEU A 323 19.51 -28.96 4.35
N GLU A 324 18.93 -29.10 3.16
CA GLU A 324 18.48 -27.97 2.35
C GLU A 324 17.49 -27.07 3.11
N GLY A 325 17.72 -25.76 3.07
CA GLY A 325 16.89 -24.78 3.78
C GLY A 325 17.20 -24.60 5.26
N VAL A 326 18.12 -25.37 5.84
CA VAL A 326 18.54 -25.21 7.25
C VAL A 326 19.32 -23.90 7.41
N PRO A 327 18.94 -23.02 8.37
CA PRO A 327 19.64 -21.77 8.62
C PRO A 327 20.96 -22.01 9.36
N ILE A 328 22.00 -21.35 8.90
CA ILE A 328 23.35 -21.42 9.46
C ILE A 328 23.87 -20.03 9.81
N SER A 329 24.87 -19.99 10.70
CA SER A 329 25.58 -18.77 11.06
C SER A 329 27.03 -19.11 11.38
N TRP A 330 27.94 -18.80 10.44
CA TRP A 330 29.34 -19.25 10.50
C TRP A 330 30.32 -18.09 10.25
N GLU A 331 31.60 -18.37 10.48
CA GLU A 331 32.70 -17.44 10.23
C GLU A 331 33.76 -18.08 9.34
N GLY A 332 34.36 -17.29 8.45
CA GLY A 332 35.42 -17.78 7.58
C GLY A 332 36.23 -16.66 6.92
N TYR A 333 37.20 -17.07 6.10
CA TYR A 333 38.11 -16.18 5.39
C TYR A 333 37.81 -16.22 3.89
N VAL A 334 37.62 -15.06 3.28
CA VAL A 334 37.33 -14.97 1.84
C VAL A 334 38.54 -15.42 1.03
N THR A 335 38.36 -16.34 0.08
CA THR A 335 39.41 -16.81 -0.83
C THR A 335 39.29 -16.19 -2.21
N ASN A 336 38.06 -16.09 -2.72
CA ASN A 336 37.76 -15.57 -4.05
C ASN A 336 36.37 -14.94 -4.08
N ILE A 337 36.17 -13.94 -4.93
CA ILE A 337 34.90 -13.30 -5.18
C ILE A 337 34.72 -13.14 -6.68
N ARG A 338 33.58 -13.60 -7.21
CA ARG A 338 33.23 -13.44 -8.63
C ARG A 338 31.75 -13.14 -8.82
N VAL A 339 31.42 -12.58 -9.98
CA VAL A 339 30.03 -12.47 -10.43
C VAL A 339 29.63 -13.81 -11.03
N LYS A 340 28.56 -14.41 -10.51
CA LYS A 340 27.99 -15.68 -10.98
C LYS A 340 27.13 -15.47 -12.22
N THR A 341 26.15 -14.57 -12.12
CA THR A 341 25.20 -14.26 -13.18
C THR A 341 24.95 -12.76 -13.28
N ILE A 342 24.67 -12.31 -14.50
CA ILE A 342 24.23 -10.94 -14.79
C ILE A 342 22.89 -11.06 -15.52
N GLU A 343 21.81 -10.68 -14.86
CA GLU A 343 20.47 -10.72 -15.42
C GLU A 343 19.96 -9.31 -15.71
N ASN A 344 19.43 -9.09 -16.90
CA ASN A 344 18.75 -7.85 -17.25
C ASN A 344 17.39 -8.17 -17.88
N ASN A 345 16.36 -8.14 -17.05
CA ASN A 345 15.00 -8.48 -17.47
C ASN A 345 14.46 -7.52 -18.54
N ILE A 346 14.88 -6.24 -18.52
CA ILE A 346 14.47 -5.24 -19.50
C ILE A 346 15.09 -5.57 -20.86
N VAL A 347 16.38 -5.88 -20.91
CA VAL A 347 17.05 -6.31 -22.15
C VAL A 347 16.44 -7.60 -22.68
N ASN A 348 16.20 -8.59 -21.82
CA ASN A 348 15.57 -9.86 -22.21
C ASN A 348 14.16 -9.67 -22.80
N PHE A 349 13.43 -8.64 -22.36
CA PHE A 349 12.14 -8.29 -22.92
C PHE A 349 12.28 -7.51 -24.25
N LEU A 350 13.13 -6.48 -24.28
CA LEU A 350 13.31 -5.62 -25.46
C LEU A 350 13.86 -6.39 -26.66
N ASN A 351 14.78 -7.33 -26.46
CA ASN A 351 15.34 -8.18 -27.52
C ASN A 351 14.32 -9.09 -28.21
N LYS A 352 13.09 -9.22 -27.66
CA LYS A 352 11.99 -9.97 -28.28
C LYS A 352 11.13 -9.09 -29.21
N LEU A 353 11.34 -7.77 -29.22
CA LEU A 353 10.58 -6.83 -30.03
C LEU A 353 11.25 -6.62 -31.41
N PRO A 354 10.51 -6.17 -32.43
CA PRO A 354 11.11 -5.78 -33.71
C PRO A 354 12.06 -4.58 -33.56
N GLU A 355 13.18 -4.58 -34.31
CA GLU A 355 14.26 -3.58 -34.27
C GLU A 355 13.85 -2.09 -34.20
N PRO A 356 12.85 -1.58 -34.95
CA PRO A 356 12.50 -0.16 -34.89
C PRO A 356 11.87 0.24 -33.55
N ILE A 357 11.17 -0.68 -32.89
CA ILE A 357 10.56 -0.44 -31.58
C ILE A 357 11.59 -0.68 -30.47
N GLU A 358 12.40 -1.73 -30.61
CA GLU A 358 13.47 -2.05 -29.66
C GLU A 358 14.44 -0.87 -29.48
N SER A 359 14.94 -0.32 -30.59
CA SER A 359 15.94 0.77 -30.57
C SER A 359 15.40 2.05 -29.92
N GLN A 360 14.13 2.39 -30.14
CA GLN A 360 13.47 3.52 -29.48
C GLN A 360 13.30 3.28 -27.99
N LEU A 361 12.75 2.12 -27.60
CA LEU A 361 12.50 1.79 -26.20
C LEU A 361 13.79 1.64 -25.39
N ARG A 362 14.88 1.13 -26.00
CA ARG A 362 16.21 1.08 -25.36
C ARG A 362 16.70 2.45 -24.93
N CYS A 363 16.42 3.51 -25.69
CA CYS A 363 16.78 4.87 -25.32
C CYS A 363 15.78 5.54 -24.36
N VAL A 364 14.54 5.07 -24.30
CA VAL A 364 13.57 5.53 -23.31
C VAL A 364 13.90 5.00 -21.91
N PHE A 365 14.27 3.72 -21.82
CA PHE A 365 14.58 3.06 -20.55
C PHE A 365 16.06 3.10 -20.18
N GLY A 366 16.93 3.48 -21.11
CA GLY A 366 18.38 3.46 -20.96
C GLY A 366 19.01 4.85 -21.00
N GLU A 367 20.29 4.88 -20.67
CA GLU A 367 21.09 6.10 -20.65
C GLU A 367 21.91 6.20 -21.96
N PRO A 368 22.18 7.40 -22.48
CA PRO A 368 23.04 7.55 -23.65
C PRO A 368 24.45 7.03 -23.35
N ALA A 369 25.06 6.34 -24.32
CA ALA A 369 26.45 5.87 -24.22
C ALA A 369 27.44 7.05 -24.29
N ASN A 370 27.56 7.80 -23.19
CA ASN A 370 28.41 8.98 -23.07
C ASN A 370 29.77 8.64 -22.43
N GLU A 371 30.84 9.22 -22.96
CA GLU A 371 32.22 9.09 -22.44
C GLU A 371 32.40 9.73 -21.05
N GLU A 372 31.42 10.53 -20.61
CA GLU A 372 31.44 11.23 -19.32
C GLU A 372 31.33 10.28 -18.10
N ILE A 373 30.75 9.08 -18.29
CA ILE A 373 30.65 8.03 -17.26
C ILE A 373 32.05 7.60 -16.75
N CYS A 374 33.07 7.69 -17.61
CA CYS A 374 34.44 7.30 -17.29
C CYS A 374 35.27 8.40 -16.58
N ARG A 375 34.70 9.59 -16.33
CA ARG A 375 35.45 10.71 -15.71
C ARG A 375 35.78 10.48 -14.23
N ASN A 376 34.91 9.76 -13.51
CA ASN A 376 35.04 9.52 -12.06
C ASN A 376 35.71 8.17 -11.73
N VAL A 377 36.27 7.50 -12.74
CA VAL A 377 36.94 6.21 -12.59
C VAL A 377 38.41 6.43 -12.28
N ASP A 378 38.98 5.58 -11.42
CA ASP A 378 40.39 5.60 -11.05
C ASP A 378 41.29 5.70 -12.31
N PRO A 379 42.31 6.58 -12.35
CA PRO A 379 43.18 6.78 -13.52
C PRO A 379 43.73 5.49 -14.13
N SER A 380 43.96 4.45 -13.34
CA SER A 380 44.42 3.13 -13.79
C SER A 380 43.41 2.38 -14.67
N ARG A 381 42.11 2.67 -14.53
CA ARG A 381 40.99 1.97 -15.22
C ARG A 381 40.29 2.84 -16.26
N LYS A 382 40.68 4.10 -16.39
CA LYS A 382 40.06 5.08 -17.27
C LYS A 382 40.18 4.70 -18.75
N GLU A 383 41.36 4.26 -19.19
CA GLU A 383 41.61 3.85 -20.57
C GLU A 383 40.73 2.65 -20.98
N THR A 384 40.60 1.67 -20.10
CA THR A 384 39.72 0.50 -20.29
C THR A 384 38.25 0.91 -20.37
N CYS A 385 37.81 1.84 -19.51
CA CYS A 385 36.44 2.35 -19.53
C CYS A 385 36.10 3.06 -20.84
N GLU A 386 37.00 3.91 -21.34
CA GLU A 386 36.82 4.62 -22.61
C GLU A 386 36.76 3.67 -23.82
N LEU A 387 37.57 2.61 -23.81
CA LEU A 387 37.55 1.58 -24.86
C LEU A 387 36.22 0.81 -24.87
N ILE A 388 35.72 0.41 -23.70
CA ILE A 388 34.43 -0.29 -23.56
C ILE A 388 33.29 0.63 -24.02
N ALA A 389 33.29 1.91 -23.62
CA ALA A 389 32.29 2.88 -24.03
C ALA A 389 32.24 3.08 -25.56
N LYS A 390 33.41 3.19 -26.22
CA LYS A 390 33.52 3.29 -27.69
C LYS A 390 32.97 2.07 -28.40
N MET A 391 33.21 0.87 -27.86
CA MET A 391 32.67 -0.38 -28.43
C MET A 391 31.14 -0.45 -28.32
N HIS A 392 30.57 -0.03 -27.18
CA HIS A 392 29.12 -0.01 -27.00
C HIS A 392 28.43 1.02 -27.89
N LYS A 393 28.99 2.22 -28.05
CA LYS A 393 28.44 3.29 -28.90
C LYS A 393 28.29 2.87 -30.37
N LYS A 394 29.14 1.96 -30.85
CA LYS A 394 29.03 1.39 -32.21
C LYS A 394 27.87 0.40 -32.36
N ARG A 395 27.50 -0.28 -31.28
CA ARG A 395 26.44 -1.30 -31.29
C ARG A 395 25.07 -0.69 -31.00
N ASP A 396 24.98 0.07 -29.91
CA ASP A 396 23.73 0.64 -29.40
C ASP A 396 23.96 2.11 -29.00
N LYS A 397 22.98 2.97 -29.31
CA LYS A 397 23.02 4.39 -28.92
C LYS A 397 22.85 4.60 -27.42
N CYS A 398 22.09 3.72 -26.76
CA CYS A 398 21.74 3.82 -25.34
C CYS A 398 21.96 2.49 -24.61
N GLN A 399 22.40 2.56 -23.36
CA GLN A 399 22.78 1.44 -22.51
C GLN A 399 21.77 1.23 -21.36
N LEU A 400 21.52 -0.03 -21.02
CA LEU A 400 20.57 -0.43 -19.97
C LEU A 400 21.28 -1.01 -18.74
N GLN A 401 22.55 -0.67 -18.52
CA GLN A 401 23.38 -1.25 -17.46
C GLN A 401 22.83 -0.99 -16.05
N HIS A 402 22.14 0.12 -15.83
CA HIS A 402 21.46 0.43 -14.57
C HIS A 402 20.45 -0.66 -14.16
N TRP A 403 19.86 -1.35 -15.14
CA TRP A 403 18.88 -2.42 -14.91
C TRP A 403 19.52 -3.79 -14.69
N ASN A 404 20.85 -3.89 -14.72
CA ASN A 404 21.55 -5.15 -14.46
C ASN A 404 21.36 -5.54 -12.99
N ARG A 405 20.92 -6.78 -12.78
CA ARG A 405 20.96 -7.47 -11.49
C ARG A 405 22.12 -8.45 -11.51
N TYR A 406 22.90 -8.43 -10.44
CA TYR A 406 24.11 -9.23 -10.30
C TYR A 406 23.86 -10.28 -9.22
N GLU A 407 24.27 -11.51 -9.48
CA GLU A 407 24.46 -12.51 -8.44
C GLU A 407 25.96 -12.73 -8.23
N PHE A 408 26.38 -12.78 -6.98
CA PHE A 408 27.76 -12.91 -6.56
C PHE A 408 28.00 -14.29 -5.97
N GLU A 409 29.19 -14.80 -6.23
CA GLU A 409 29.72 -16.02 -5.67
C GLU A 409 30.96 -15.66 -4.85
N ILE A 410 30.87 -15.88 -3.53
CA ILE A 410 31.95 -15.58 -2.59
C ILE A 410 32.44 -16.91 -2.04
N ASN A 411 33.67 -17.26 -2.37
CA ASN A 411 34.31 -18.45 -1.82
C ASN A 411 34.91 -18.12 -0.47
N VAL A 412 34.62 -18.96 0.52
CA VAL A 412 35.05 -18.76 1.90
C VAL A 412 35.74 -20.02 2.38
N LYS A 413 36.97 -19.86 2.85
CA LYS A 413 37.72 -20.87 3.56
C LYS A 413 37.31 -20.88 5.02
N MET A 414 36.91 -22.04 5.51
CA MET A 414 36.47 -22.20 6.89
C MET A 414 37.67 -22.37 7.83
N LYS A 415 37.50 -21.96 9.09
CA LYS A 415 38.51 -22.19 10.11
C LYS A 415 38.46 -23.67 10.52
N ASN A 416 39.57 -24.36 10.33
CA ASN A 416 39.72 -25.74 10.80
C ASN A 416 40.42 -25.79 12.16
N GLY A 417 40.14 -26.84 12.94
CA GLY A 417 41.00 -27.27 14.04
C GLY A 417 42.41 -27.65 13.55
N LEU A 418 43.35 -27.90 14.47
CA LEU A 418 44.79 -28.07 14.21
C LEU A 418 45.16 -29.06 13.08
N TRP A 419 44.25 -29.95 12.65
CA TRP A 419 44.50 -31.05 11.70
C TRP A 419 43.52 -31.09 10.50
N GLY A 420 42.68 -30.08 10.27
CA GLY A 420 41.64 -30.13 9.22
C GLY A 420 42.10 -29.64 7.84
N SER A 421 41.66 -30.34 6.79
CA SER A 421 41.87 -29.99 5.37
C SER A 421 41.19 -28.68 4.97
N ASN A 422 41.85 -27.84 4.16
CA ASN A 422 41.32 -26.53 3.75
C ASN A 422 39.96 -26.63 3.03
N THR A 423 38.87 -26.55 3.77
CA THR A 423 37.50 -26.64 3.26
C THR A 423 37.06 -25.28 2.75
N GLU A 424 36.48 -25.28 1.55
CA GLU A 424 35.99 -24.08 0.88
C GLU A 424 34.48 -24.24 0.69
N ILE A 425 33.73 -23.22 1.10
CA ILE A 425 32.29 -23.11 0.89
C ILE A 425 32.01 -21.98 -0.09
N VAL A 426 30.83 -22.00 -0.70
CA VAL A 426 30.43 -20.99 -1.68
C VAL A 426 29.18 -20.28 -1.21
N LEU A 427 29.28 -18.97 -1.00
CA LEU A 427 28.15 -18.12 -0.65
C LEU A 427 27.55 -17.51 -1.92
N LEU A 428 26.25 -17.69 -2.09
CA LEU A 428 25.45 -17.14 -3.19
C LEU A 428 24.71 -15.90 -2.70
N GLY A 429 25.22 -14.73 -3.10
CA GLY A 429 24.62 -13.43 -2.79
C GLY A 429 23.83 -12.89 -3.98
N ASP A 430 22.61 -12.40 -3.75
CA ASP A 430 21.87 -11.65 -4.78
C ASP A 430 22.36 -10.18 -4.88
N HIS A 431 21.69 -9.41 -5.73
CA HIS A 431 22.07 -8.01 -6.00
C HIS A 431 22.06 -7.12 -4.75
N SER A 432 21.32 -7.48 -3.69
CA SER A 432 21.33 -6.72 -2.43
C SER A 432 22.71 -6.68 -1.78
N PHE A 433 23.57 -7.66 -2.07
CA PHE A 433 24.93 -7.74 -1.56
C PHE A 433 25.97 -7.08 -2.47
N MET A 434 25.56 -6.33 -3.51
CA MET A 434 26.49 -5.71 -4.47
C MET A 434 27.53 -4.80 -3.80
N ASN A 435 27.10 -3.90 -2.90
CA ASN A 435 28.02 -2.98 -2.24
C ASN A 435 29.03 -3.72 -1.34
N PHE A 436 28.59 -4.79 -0.67
CA PHE A 436 29.48 -5.62 0.14
C PHE A 436 30.47 -6.39 -0.74
N SER A 437 29.96 -7.13 -1.72
CA SER A 437 30.74 -8.05 -2.57
C SER A 437 31.81 -7.34 -3.41
N LEU A 438 31.57 -6.09 -3.83
CA LEU A 438 32.54 -5.30 -4.59
C LEU A 438 33.67 -4.70 -3.74
N ASN A 439 33.54 -4.71 -2.41
CA ASN A 439 34.45 -4.03 -1.48
C ASN A 439 35.20 -4.99 -0.53
N ILE A 440 35.01 -6.30 -0.68
CA ILE A 440 35.73 -7.34 0.06
C ILE A 440 36.89 -7.89 -0.78
N TYR A 441 37.94 -8.34 -0.10
CA TYR A 441 39.16 -8.83 -0.71
C TYR A 441 39.52 -10.23 -0.20
N PRO A 442 40.25 -11.04 -1.00
CA PRO A 442 40.84 -12.29 -0.51
C PRO A 442 41.67 -12.05 0.77
N GLY A 443 41.43 -12.86 1.80
CA GLY A 443 42.04 -12.75 3.12
C GLY A 443 41.16 -12.07 4.17
N ASP A 444 40.07 -11.40 3.78
CA ASP A 444 39.13 -10.79 4.72
C ASP A 444 38.41 -11.85 5.56
N LYS A 445 38.30 -11.61 6.87
CA LYS A 445 37.51 -12.43 7.79
C LYS A 445 36.09 -11.88 7.88
N ILE A 446 35.11 -12.72 7.54
CA ILE A 446 33.69 -12.36 7.52
C ILE A 446 32.86 -13.28 8.40
N HIS A 447 31.77 -12.74 8.92
CA HIS A 447 30.67 -13.48 9.54
C HIS A 447 29.50 -13.49 8.57
N PHE A 448 28.82 -14.62 8.40
CA PHE A 448 27.68 -14.72 7.50
C PHE A 448 26.62 -15.66 8.05
N SER A 449 25.38 -15.39 7.66
CA SER A 449 24.24 -16.27 7.89
C SER A 449 23.45 -16.46 6.61
N GLY A 450 22.83 -17.62 6.49
CA GLY A 450 22.19 -18.04 5.25
C GLY A 450 21.52 -19.39 5.38
N VAL A 451 21.02 -19.92 4.27
CA VAL A 451 20.41 -21.25 4.21
C VAL A 451 21.22 -22.15 3.28
N LEU A 452 21.40 -23.41 3.69
CA LEU A 452 22.06 -24.43 2.87
C LEU A 452 21.24 -24.71 1.60
N SER A 453 21.92 -24.88 0.47
CA SER A 453 21.29 -25.03 -0.84
C SER A 453 21.86 -26.20 -1.63
N ASN A 454 20.98 -26.90 -2.35
CA ASN A 454 21.35 -27.88 -3.36
C ASN A 454 21.34 -27.27 -4.78
N GLU A 455 21.21 -25.94 -4.93
CA GLU A 455 21.19 -25.29 -6.24
C GLU A 455 22.60 -25.27 -6.89
N GLY A 456 22.82 -26.21 -7.82
CA GLY A 456 23.99 -26.22 -8.69
C GLY A 456 23.97 -27.38 -9.69
N SER A 457 24.21 -27.07 -10.96
CA SER A 457 24.45 -28.09 -12.02
C SER A 457 25.93 -28.55 -12.04
N GLU A 458 26.79 -27.92 -11.22
CA GLU A 458 28.18 -28.32 -11.04
C GLU A 458 28.27 -29.51 -10.08
N ARG A 459 29.07 -30.53 -10.45
CA ARG A 459 29.10 -31.87 -9.83
C ARG A 459 29.46 -31.89 -8.34
N GLU A 460 29.89 -30.77 -7.76
CA GLU A 460 30.36 -30.67 -6.37
C GLU A 460 29.59 -29.66 -5.51
N ALA A 461 28.53 -29.06 -6.04
CA ALA A 461 27.71 -28.03 -5.40
C ALA A 461 26.64 -28.57 -4.43
N LEU A 462 26.28 -29.85 -4.58
CA LEU A 462 25.33 -30.53 -3.70
C LEU A 462 25.88 -30.63 -2.27
N LEU A 463 25.00 -30.57 -1.27
CA LEU A 463 25.36 -30.83 0.12
C LEU A 463 25.97 -32.23 0.25
N GLY A 464 27.00 -32.40 1.08
CA GLY A 464 27.85 -33.59 1.07
C GLY A 464 28.95 -33.58 -0.01
N GLY A 465 29.00 -32.55 -0.86
CA GLY A 465 30.03 -32.32 -1.88
C GLY A 465 31.23 -31.51 -1.38
N ALA A 466 32.20 -31.29 -2.27
CA ALA A 466 33.45 -30.60 -1.91
C ALA A 466 33.25 -29.11 -1.60
N ARG A 467 32.28 -28.47 -2.27
CA ARG A 467 32.00 -27.04 -2.19
C ARG A 467 30.51 -26.81 -1.98
N PRO A 468 30.00 -26.93 -0.75
CA PRO A 468 28.58 -26.72 -0.48
C PRO A 468 28.18 -25.27 -0.72
N HIS A 469 26.98 -25.08 -1.26
CA HIS A 469 26.40 -23.77 -1.53
C HIS A 469 25.53 -23.28 -0.38
N VAL A 470 25.64 -21.99 -0.09
CA VAL A 470 24.83 -21.30 0.92
C VAL A 470 24.18 -20.09 0.27
N HIS A 471 22.85 -19.98 0.33
CA HIS A 471 22.18 -18.72 -0.02
C HIS A 471 22.33 -17.72 1.12
N LEU A 472 22.93 -16.58 0.80
CA LEU A 472 23.27 -15.55 1.76
C LEU A 472 22.03 -14.77 2.19
N GLU A 473 21.81 -14.66 3.50
CA GLU A 473 20.76 -13.82 4.11
C GLU A 473 21.37 -12.61 4.83
N GLU A 474 22.51 -12.79 5.48
CA GLU A 474 23.24 -11.73 6.15
C GLU A 474 24.76 -11.93 6.02
N VAL A 475 25.50 -10.84 5.88
CA VAL A 475 26.96 -10.87 5.89
C VAL A 475 27.52 -9.62 6.55
N GLY A 476 28.54 -9.81 7.36
CA GLY A 476 29.24 -8.76 8.09
C GLY A 476 30.74 -8.95 8.03
N CYS A 477 31.46 -7.83 8.03
CA CYS A 477 32.90 -7.83 8.17
C CYS A 477 33.30 -8.00 9.64
N LEU A 478 34.23 -8.91 9.93
CA LEU A 478 34.89 -8.99 11.24
C LEU A 478 36.27 -8.34 11.19
N VAL A 479 37.09 -8.74 10.23
CA VAL A 479 38.43 -8.18 9.99
C VAL A 479 38.61 -8.07 8.48
N CYS A 480 38.42 -6.88 7.92
CA CYS A 480 38.56 -6.65 6.48
C CYS A 480 39.49 -5.48 6.19
N HIS A 481 40.01 -5.45 4.97
CA HIS A 481 40.80 -4.34 4.47
C HIS A 481 40.03 -3.00 4.50
N ASN A 482 38.72 -3.03 4.26
CA ASN A 482 37.86 -1.85 4.38
C ASN A 482 37.14 -1.82 5.74
N ILE A 483 37.56 -0.89 6.59
CA ILE A 483 37.12 -0.75 7.99
C ILE A 483 35.66 -0.22 8.07
N HIS A 484 35.13 0.37 6.99
CA HIS A 484 33.78 0.95 6.96
C HIS A 484 32.70 0.01 6.42
N LEU A 485 33.03 -1.26 6.15
CA LEU A 485 32.06 -2.26 5.70
C LEU A 485 31.03 -2.55 6.80
N LYS A 486 29.78 -2.13 6.56
CA LYS A 486 28.65 -2.39 7.45
C LYS A 486 28.03 -3.76 7.16
N LEU A 487 27.34 -4.28 8.18
CA LEU A 487 26.46 -5.43 8.06
C LEU A 487 25.46 -5.25 6.90
N CYS A 488 25.40 -6.22 6.02
CA CYS A 488 24.52 -6.25 4.87
C CYS A 488 23.51 -7.38 5.03
N LYS A 489 22.22 -7.06 4.86
CA LYS A 489 21.12 -8.02 4.91
C LYS A 489 20.44 -8.09 3.56
N ARG A 490 19.94 -9.28 3.23
CA ARG A 490 19.13 -9.50 2.04
C ARG A 490 17.88 -8.62 2.10
N GLN A 491 17.59 -7.88 1.03
CA GLN A 491 16.36 -7.11 0.97
C GLN A 491 15.18 -8.06 0.70
N PRO A 492 14.02 -7.88 1.37
CA PRO A 492 12.87 -8.73 1.15
C PRO A 492 12.42 -8.63 -0.32
N ARG A 493 12.56 -9.73 -1.05
CA ARG A 493 12.15 -9.81 -2.45
C ARG A 493 10.64 -10.03 -2.49
N TYR A 494 9.87 -8.95 -2.65
CA TYR A 494 8.45 -9.05 -2.97
C TYR A 494 8.29 -9.67 -4.37
N ARG A 495 8.19 -11.00 -4.45
CA ARG A 495 7.87 -11.70 -5.69
C ARG A 495 6.39 -11.53 -6.00
N ILE A 496 6.05 -10.45 -6.70
CA ILE A 496 4.72 -10.28 -7.30
C ILE A 496 4.57 -11.34 -8.39
N THR A 497 3.88 -12.43 -8.07
CA THR A 497 3.62 -13.52 -9.01
C THR A 497 2.28 -13.28 -9.69
N MET A 498 2.14 -13.60 -10.98
CA MET A 498 0.85 -13.45 -11.70
C MET A 498 -0.28 -14.23 -11.03
N SER A 499 0.02 -15.37 -10.41
CA SER A 499 -0.93 -16.14 -9.61
C SER A 499 -1.43 -15.40 -8.37
N LEU A 500 -0.62 -14.52 -7.78
CA LEU A 500 -1.02 -13.66 -6.66
C LEU A 500 -2.00 -12.59 -7.16
N ILE A 501 -1.71 -11.95 -8.29
CA ILE A 501 -2.58 -10.93 -8.88
C ILE A 501 -3.95 -11.52 -9.25
N THR A 502 -3.99 -12.69 -9.90
CA THR A 502 -5.27 -13.33 -10.26
C THR A 502 -6.06 -13.75 -9.03
N LYS A 503 -5.40 -14.31 -8.01
CA LYS A 503 -6.05 -14.65 -6.73
C LYS A 503 -6.64 -13.40 -6.05
N THR A 504 -5.89 -12.31 -6.05
CA THR A 504 -6.33 -11.02 -5.49
C THR A 504 -7.53 -10.44 -6.24
N LEU A 505 -7.55 -10.49 -7.58
CA LEU A 505 -8.68 -10.03 -8.38
C LEU A 505 -9.95 -10.87 -8.15
N ILE A 506 -9.81 -12.19 -8.08
CA ILE A 506 -10.92 -13.10 -7.78
C ILE A 506 -11.48 -12.81 -6.38
N LEU A 507 -10.60 -12.61 -5.40
CA LEU A 507 -11.00 -12.25 -4.04
C LEU A 507 -11.72 -10.90 -3.98
N GLY A 508 -11.21 -9.89 -4.71
CA GLY A 508 -11.89 -8.59 -4.85
C GLY A 508 -13.28 -8.72 -5.48
N ALA A 509 -13.40 -9.45 -6.58
CA ALA A 509 -14.67 -9.66 -7.27
C ALA A 509 -15.69 -10.37 -6.37
N LYS A 510 -15.24 -11.36 -5.60
CA LYS A 510 -16.05 -12.05 -4.59
C LYS A 510 -16.54 -11.10 -3.50
N THR A 511 -15.69 -10.18 -3.02
CA THR A 511 -16.08 -9.15 -2.04
C THR A 511 -17.16 -8.23 -2.58
N VAL A 512 -17.03 -7.76 -3.83
CA VAL A 512 -18.05 -6.93 -4.50
C VAL A 512 -19.36 -7.70 -4.64
N LEU A 513 -19.31 -8.97 -5.03
CA LEU A 513 -20.49 -9.78 -5.23
C LEU A 513 -21.21 -10.07 -3.90
N ASN A 514 -20.46 -10.34 -2.83
CA ASN A 514 -21.00 -10.47 -1.49
C ASN A 514 -21.56 -9.14 -0.97
N PHE A 515 -20.95 -7.99 -1.27
CA PHE A 515 -21.50 -6.68 -0.91
C PHE A 515 -22.88 -6.43 -1.53
N LEU A 516 -23.09 -6.88 -2.78
CA LEU A 516 -24.35 -6.72 -3.50
C LEU A 516 -25.40 -7.78 -3.12
N LEU A 517 -25.00 -9.06 -3.05
CA LEU A 517 -25.92 -10.21 -3.00
C LEU A 517 -26.05 -10.89 -1.64
N ASN A 518 -25.19 -10.61 -0.64
CA ASN A 518 -25.35 -11.17 0.71
C ASN A 518 -26.60 -10.57 1.38
N PRO A 519 -27.54 -11.35 1.95
CA PRO A 519 -27.50 -12.80 2.26
C PRO A 519 -28.26 -13.70 1.27
N LEU A 520 -28.73 -13.20 0.13
CA LEU A 520 -29.38 -14.03 -0.90
C LEU A 520 -28.43 -15.10 -1.45
N VAL A 521 -27.18 -14.71 -1.73
CA VAL A 521 -26.13 -15.63 -2.18
C VAL A 521 -24.81 -15.23 -1.52
N VAL A 522 -24.21 -16.16 -0.78
CA VAL A 522 -22.88 -15.98 -0.17
C VAL A 522 -21.87 -16.78 -0.98
N PHE A 523 -20.98 -16.08 -1.66
CA PHE A 523 -19.89 -16.70 -2.40
C PHE A 523 -18.78 -17.03 -1.40
N LYS A 524 -18.52 -18.34 -1.22
CA LYS A 524 -17.53 -18.89 -0.27
C LYS A 524 -16.12 -18.95 -0.79
#